data_AF-A0A1Q7RNQ4-F1
#
_entry.id   AF-A0A1Q7RNQ4-F1
#
_cell.length_a   1.000
_cell.length_b   1.000
_cell.length_c   1.000
_cell.angle_alpha   90.00
_cell.angle_beta   90.00
_cell.angle_gamma   90.00
#
_symmetry.space_group_name_H-M   'P 1'
#
loop_
_entity.id
_entity.type
_entity.pdbx_description
1 polymer ?
#
loop_
_entity_poly.entity_id
_entity_poly.type
_entity_poly.pdbx_seq_one_letter_code
_entity_poly.pdbx_strand_id
1 'polypeptide(L)'
;MFFVVRGEDWKPANGLTFRKFIKKGFEGLRPSPSDWELHLSTLFPEVRLKRYIEIRGADSGEPASCLSLAALLKGILYDGASRRAAWELVRHLSFKERERLLEEVCRHGPAARVPAPPGTGHGEAPARGTVPARDLLIEIVRLARQGLNNQGCPEESDHLALLDRRLGGEGGCPAARLAADWEGPLGRNPVKLVEALSQAALEVA
;
A
#
# COMPACT_ATOMS: atom_id res chain seq x y z
N MET A 1 5.21 -6.30 23.27
CA MET A 1 4.51 -5.02 23.53
C MET A 1 5.58 -3.95 23.68
N PHE A 2 5.26 -2.69 23.42
CA PHE A 2 6.19 -1.59 23.68
C PHE A 2 6.04 -1.04 25.10
N PHE A 3 4.81 -0.76 25.54
CA PHE A 3 4.53 -0.13 26.82
C PHE A 3 3.20 -0.61 27.44
N VAL A 4 3.08 -0.42 28.75
CA VAL A 4 1.82 -0.49 29.52
C VAL A 4 1.59 0.91 30.11
N VAL A 5 0.40 1.47 29.92
CA VAL A 5 0.11 2.87 30.27
C VAL A 5 -1.01 2.95 31.31
N ARG A 6 -0.80 3.72 32.37
CA ARG A 6 -1.82 3.97 33.42
C ARG A 6 -1.81 5.46 33.77
N GLY A 7 -2.86 6.18 33.37
CA GLY A 7 -2.86 7.64 33.49
C GLY A 7 -1.71 8.23 32.66
N GLU A 8 -0.85 8.99 33.31
CA GLU A 8 0.34 9.61 32.70
C GLU A 8 1.59 8.72 32.75
N ASP A 9 1.52 7.56 33.41
CA ASP A 9 2.68 6.67 33.58
C ASP A 9 2.85 5.72 32.38
N TRP A 10 4.00 5.81 31.71
CA TRP A 10 4.40 5.00 30.56
C TRP A 10 5.50 4.04 30.94
N LYS A 11 5.15 2.76 31.13
CA LYS A 11 6.12 1.74 31.54
C LYS A 11 6.58 0.91 30.35
N PRO A 12 7.89 0.84 30.06
CA PRO A 12 8.43 -0.06 29.04
C PRO A 12 8.08 -1.52 29.35
N ALA A 13 7.56 -2.23 28.35
CA ALA A 13 7.10 -3.60 28.53
C ALA A 13 8.24 -4.64 28.45
N ASN A 14 9.46 -4.24 28.12
CA ASN A 14 10.68 -5.06 28.19
C ASN A 14 10.54 -6.49 27.62
N GLY A 15 10.01 -6.61 26.40
CA GLY A 15 9.82 -7.91 25.73
C GLY A 15 8.60 -8.71 26.19
N LEU A 16 7.77 -8.18 27.09
CA LEU A 16 6.49 -8.78 27.47
C LEU A 16 5.57 -8.89 26.25
N THR A 17 5.03 -10.09 26.04
CA THR A 17 3.99 -10.32 25.03
C THR A 17 2.62 -10.06 25.63
N PHE A 18 1.65 -9.61 24.83
CA PHE A 18 0.29 -9.36 25.32
C PHE A 18 -0.36 -10.62 25.89
N ARG A 19 -0.06 -11.79 25.31
CA ARG A 19 -0.46 -13.10 25.84
C ARG A 19 0.04 -13.34 27.27
N LYS A 20 1.30 -12.97 27.57
CA LYS A 20 1.86 -13.07 28.93
C LYS A 20 1.19 -12.05 29.86
N PHE A 21 0.93 -10.83 29.36
CA PHE A 21 0.26 -9.78 30.14
C PHE A 21 -1.15 -10.20 30.59
N ILE A 22 -1.94 -10.81 29.70
CA ILE A 22 -3.25 -11.40 30.05
C ILE A 22 -3.13 -12.45 31.15
N LYS A 23 -2.17 -13.37 31.02
CA LYS A 23 -2.06 -14.51 31.94
C LYS A 23 -1.50 -14.14 33.31
N LYS A 24 -0.56 -13.21 33.37
CA LYS A 24 0.25 -12.97 34.58
C LYS A 24 0.10 -11.56 35.13
N GLY A 25 -0.40 -10.62 34.34
CA GLY A 25 -0.29 -9.19 34.63
C GLY A 25 1.13 -8.66 34.43
N PHE A 26 1.33 -7.41 34.79
CA PHE A 26 2.61 -6.69 34.72
C PHE A 26 2.66 -5.72 35.89
N GLU A 27 3.59 -5.91 36.83
CA GLU A 27 3.74 -5.05 38.03
C GLU A 27 2.43 -4.83 38.81
N GLY A 28 1.68 -5.90 39.06
CA GLY A 28 0.38 -5.83 39.74
C GLY A 28 -0.77 -5.34 38.86
N LEU A 29 -0.51 -4.85 37.64
CA LEU A 29 -1.54 -4.43 36.69
C LEU A 29 -2.14 -5.63 35.95
N ARG A 30 -3.44 -5.57 35.68
CA ARG A 30 -4.16 -6.45 34.74
C ARG A 30 -4.43 -5.68 33.44
N PRO A 31 -4.46 -6.36 32.28
CA PRO A 31 -4.72 -5.68 31.01
C PRO A 31 -6.14 -5.09 30.98
N SER A 32 -6.28 -3.97 30.29
CA SER A 32 -7.55 -3.34 29.95
C SER A 32 -7.79 -3.39 28.43
N PRO A 33 -9.01 -3.07 27.96
CA PRO A 33 -9.28 -2.86 26.54
C PRO A 33 -8.37 -1.80 25.91
N SER A 34 -8.04 -0.73 26.66
CA SER A 34 -7.11 0.31 26.19
C SER A 34 -5.70 -0.24 25.98
N ASP A 35 -5.22 -1.17 26.81
CA ASP A 35 -3.93 -1.82 26.58
C ASP A 35 -3.92 -2.64 25.29
N TRP A 36 -5.05 -3.27 24.95
CA TRP A 36 -5.19 -4.02 23.71
C TRP A 36 -5.18 -3.10 22.49
N GLU A 37 -5.95 -2.02 22.51
CA GLU A 37 -5.97 -1.02 21.44
C GLU A 37 -4.59 -0.37 21.24
N LEU A 38 -3.90 -0.12 22.35
CA LEU A 38 -2.54 0.39 22.36
C LEU A 38 -1.57 -0.62 21.76
N HIS A 39 -1.64 -1.89 22.17
CA HIS A 39 -0.81 -2.94 21.61
C HIS A 39 -1.03 -3.12 20.11
N LEU A 40 -2.28 -3.11 19.63
CA LEU A 40 -2.59 -3.17 18.20
C LEU A 40 -1.95 -2.01 17.43
N SER A 41 -1.87 -0.82 18.04
CA SER A 41 -1.25 0.37 17.44
C SER A 41 0.28 0.28 17.34
N THR A 42 0.90 -0.70 17.99
CA THR A 42 2.36 -0.99 17.93
C THR A 42 2.73 -2.06 16.91
N LEU A 43 1.75 -2.61 16.18
CA LEU A 43 1.99 -3.54 15.08
C LEU A 43 2.14 -2.75 13.77
N PHE A 44 3.13 -3.05 12.93
CA PHE A 44 3.36 -2.34 11.66
C PHE A 44 3.41 -3.29 10.44
N PRO A 45 2.38 -4.12 10.20
CA PRO A 45 2.26 -4.85 8.93
C PRO A 45 1.82 -3.94 7.78
N GLU A 46 1.90 -4.43 6.54
CA GLU A 46 1.36 -3.76 5.34
C GLU A 46 -0.15 -3.49 5.42
N VAL A 47 -0.89 -4.40 6.05
CA VAL A 47 -2.33 -4.30 6.32
C VAL A 47 -2.57 -4.55 7.80
N ARG A 48 -3.11 -3.57 8.51
CA ARG A 48 -3.36 -3.66 9.96
C ARG A 48 -4.84 -3.72 10.26
N LEU A 49 -5.22 -4.70 11.10
CA LEU A 49 -6.57 -4.84 11.60
C LEU A 49 -6.71 -4.19 12.98
N LYS A 50 -7.63 -3.24 13.09
CA LYS A 50 -8.18 -2.69 14.34
C LYS A 50 -9.70 -2.87 14.30
N ARG A 51 -10.46 -1.91 14.81
CA ARG A 51 -11.91 -1.81 14.53
C ARG A 51 -12.21 -1.48 13.06
N TYR A 52 -11.17 -1.20 12.29
CA TYR A 52 -11.13 -0.92 10.86
C TYR A 52 -9.88 -1.57 10.25
N ILE A 53 -9.79 -1.59 8.92
CA ILE A 53 -8.58 -2.02 8.20
C ILE A 53 -7.77 -0.80 7.80
N GLU A 54 -6.47 -0.82 8.05
CA GLU A 54 -5.52 0.18 7.58
C GLU A 54 -4.66 -0.44 6.47
N ILE A 55 -4.59 0.21 5.32
CA ILE A 55 -3.64 -0.12 4.24
C ILE A 55 -2.46 0.85 4.37
N ARG A 56 -1.24 0.31 4.45
CA ARG A 56 -0.07 1.06 4.96
C ARG A 56 1.14 1.09 4.03
N GLY A 57 1.05 0.43 2.87
CA GLY A 57 2.17 0.28 1.93
C GLY A 57 2.34 1.39 0.90
N ALA A 58 1.68 2.55 1.06
CA ALA A 58 1.75 3.65 0.10
C ALA A 58 2.67 4.77 0.60
N ASP A 59 3.55 5.24 -0.29
CA ASP A 59 4.37 6.43 -0.04
C ASP A 59 3.51 7.70 -0.01
N SER A 60 3.94 8.68 0.78
CA SER A 60 3.39 10.04 0.70
C SER A 60 3.83 10.70 -0.61
N GLY A 61 2.93 11.45 -1.24
CA GLY A 61 3.19 12.08 -2.53
C GLY A 61 2.41 13.39 -2.71
N GLU A 62 2.20 13.78 -3.97
CA GLU A 62 1.37 14.94 -4.30
C GLU A 62 -0.09 14.76 -3.84
N PRO A 63 -0.85 15.85 -3.58
CA PRO A 63 -2.22 15.74 -3.06
C PRO A 63 -3.13 14.86 -3.93
N ALA A 64 -2.95 14.92 -5.25
CA ALA A 64 -3.66 14.06 -6.19
C ALA A 64 -3.39 12.57 -5.95
N SER A 65 -2.18 12.18 -5.52
CA SER A 65 -1.84 10.78 -5.18
C SER A 65 -2.63 10.28 -3.97
N CYS A 66 -2.88 11.15 -2.97
CA CYS A 66 -3.71 10.80 -1.81
C CYS A 66 -5.16 10.50 -2.23
N LEU A 67 -5.73 11.34 -3.10
CA LEU A 67 -7.08 11.12 -3.64
C LEU A 67 -7.15 9.87 -4.52
N SER A 68 -6.14 9.64 -5.36
CA SER A 68 -6.04 8.41 -6.15
C SER A 68 -5.99 7.16 -5.29
N LEU A 69 -5.22 7.16 -4.20
CA LEU A 69 -5.16 6.03 -3.27
C LEU A 69 -6.51 5.78 -2.61
N ALA A 70 -7.20 6.84 -2.17
CA ALA A 70 -8.53 6.72 -1.57
C ALA A 70 -9.56 6.13 -2.56
N ALA A 71 -9.59 6.64 -3.80
CA ALA A 71 -10.47 6.13 -4.85
C ALA A 71 -10.15 4.68 -5.23
N LEU A 72 -8.86 4.33 -5.34
CA LEU A 72 -8.41 2.96 -5.62
C LEU A 72 -8.91 1.99 -4.54
N LEU A 73 -8.67 2.31 -3.27
CA LEU A 73 -9.06 1.45 -2.15
C LEU A 73 -10.58 1.37 -2.00
N LYS A 74 -11.31 2.48 -2.14
CA LYS A 74 -12.78 2.48 -2.10
C LYS A 74 -13.36 1.62 -3.23
N GLY A 75 -12.90 1.83 -4.46
CA GLY A 75 -13.35 1.08 -5.63
C GLY A 75 -13.15 -0.42 -5.46
N ILE A 76 -12.00 -0.85 -4.96
CA ILE A 76 -11.72 -2.28 -4.76
C ILE A 76 -12.40 -2.84 -3.52
N LEU A 77 -12.31 -2.17 -2.37
CA LEU A 77 -12.67 -2.78 -1.09
C LEU A 77 -14.15 -2.66 -0.77
N TYR A 78 -14.87 -1.65 -1.28
CA TYR A 78 -16.29 -1.43 -0.96
C TYR A 78 -17.25 -2.05 -1.99
N ASP A 79 -16.75 -2.49 -3.15
CA ASP A 79 -17.51 -3.30 -4.10
C ASP A 79 -17.13 -4.79 -4.03
N GLY A 80 -18.13 -5.65 -3.77
CA GLY A 80 -17.90 -7.08 -3.62
C GLY A 80 -17.43 -7.77 -4.90
N ALA A 81 -17.87 -7.30 -6.08
CA ALA A 81 -17.45 -7.87 -7.36
C ALA A 81 -15.99 -7.51 -7.68
N SER A 82 -15.64 -6.23 -7.55
CA SER A 82 -14.28 -5.73 -7.75
C SER A 82 -13.29 -6.34 -6.78
N ARG A 83 -13.67 -6.51 -5.50
CA ARG A 83 -12.83 -7.19 -4.50
C ARG A 83 -12.50 -8.64 -4.88
N ARG A 84 -13.50 -9.39 -5.37
CA ARG A 84 -13.28 -10.78 -5.83
C ARG A 84 -12.40 -10.81 -7.09
N ALA A 85 -12.68 -9.95 -8.07
CA ALA A 85 -11.88 -9.87 -9.29
C ALA A 85 -10.42 -9.50 -9.01
N ALA A 86 -10.16 -8.55 -8.10
CA ALA A 86 -8.81 -8.19 -7.69
C ALA A 86 -8.09 -9.36 -7.00
N TRP A 87 -8.79 -10.17 -6.21
CA TRP A 87 -8.23 -11.39 -5.63
C TRP A 87 -7.86 -12.43 -6.70
N GLU A 88 -8.67 -12.60 -7.75
CA GLU A 88 -8.37 -13.52 -8.84
C GLU A 88 -7.03 -13.21 -9.55
N LEU A 89 -6.63 -11.93 -9.62
CA LEU A 89 -5.35 -11.52 -10.20
C LEU A 89 -4.14 -12.14 -9.48
N VAL A 90 -4.25 -12.41 -8.18
CA VAL A 90 -3.11 -12.81 -7.32
C VAL A 90 -3.33 -14.12 -6.56
N ARG A 91 -4.51 -14.73 -6.64
CA ARG A 91 -4.85 -15.96 -5.88
C ARG A 91 -3.97 -17.16 -6.24
N HIS A 92 -3.42 -17.18 -7.45
CA HIS A 92 -2.59 -18.26 -7.97
C HIS A 92 -1.14 -18.21 -7.47
N LEU A 93 -0.77 -17.08 -6.83
CA LEU A 93 0.48 -16.91 -6.12
C LEU A 93 0.35 -17.52 -4.72
N SER A 94 1.38 -18.20 -4.27
CA SER A 94 1.54 -18.56 -2.85
C SER A 94 1.75 -17.30 -1.99
N PHE A 95 1.66 -17.46 -0.67
CA PHE A 95 1.95 -16.35 0.24
C PHE A 95 3.38 -15.81 0.05
N LYS A 96 4.37 -16.70 -0.04
CA LYS A 96 5.76 -16.34 -0.29
C LYS A 96 5.97 -15.64 -1.63
N GLU A 97 5.25 -16.02 -2.68
CA GLU A 97 5.30 -15.31 -3.96
C GLU A 97 4.69 -13.91 -3.89
N ARG A 98 3.65 -13.70 -3.07
CA ARG A 98 3.10 -12.35 -2.81
C ARG A 98 4.06 -11.48 -1.99
N GLU A 99 4.73 -12.05 -0.99
CA GLU A 99 5.79 -11.34 -0.26
C GLU A 99 6.94 -10.94 -1.19
N ARG A 100 7.37 -11.86 -2.06
CA ARG A 100 8.38 -11.55 -3.07
C ARG A 100 7.93 -10.48 -4.06
N LEU A 101 6.66 -10.52 -4.47
CA LEU A 101 6.10 -9.49 -5.34
C LEU A 101 6.16 -8.11 -4.68
N LEU A 102 5.88 -8.01 -3.38
CA LEU A 102 6.03 -6.76 -2.64
C LEU A 102 7.47 -6.26 -2.71
N GLU A 103 8.46 -7.12 -2.41
CA GLU A 103 9.88 -6.75 -2.50
C GLU A 103 10.29 -6.28 -3.91
N GLU A 104 9.86 -7.00 -4.95
CA GLU A 104 10.14 -6.67 -6.34
C GLU A 104 9.50 -5.32 -6.75
N VAL A 105 8.26 -5.06 -6.34
CA VAL A 105 7.57 -3.78 -6.61
C VAL A 105 8.21 -2.63 -5.85
N CYS A 106 8.64 -2.83 -4.59
CA CYS A 106 9.38 -1.81 -3.86
C CYS A 106 10.69 -1.41 -4.57
N ARG A 107 11.36 -2.37 -5.23
CA ARG A 107 12.64 -2.12 -5.90
C ARG A 107 12.51 -1.62 -7.34
N HIS A 108 11.55 -2.16 -8.08
CA HIS A 108 11.44 -1.99 -9.54
C HIS A 108 10.15 -1.30 -9.97
N GLY A 109 9.24 -1.00 -9.04
CA GLY A 109 7.97 -0.36 -9.33
C GLY A 109 7.15 -1.17 -10.35
N PRO A 110 6.49 -0.50 -11.31
CA PRO A 110 5.70 -1.19 -12.36
C PRO A 110 6.52 -2.14 -13.24
N ALA A 111 7.85 -2.00 -13.29
CA ALA A 111 8.72 -2.88 -14.08
C ALA A 111 9.06 -4.21 -13.38
N ALA A 112 8.66 -4.37 -12.11
CA ALA A 112 8.78 -5.62 -11.36
C ALA A 112 8.19 -6.79 -12.14
N ARG A 113 8.72 -8.01 -11.92
CA ARG A 113 8.25 -9.22 -12.58
C ARG A 113 7.46 -10.09 -11.61
N VAL A 114 6.31 -10.57 -12.06
CA VAL A 114 5.43 -11.47 -11.30
C VAL A 114 5.20 -12.75 -12.10
N PRO A 115 5.06 -13.92 -11.45
CA PRO A 115 4.62 -15.13 -12.15
C PRO A 115 3.32 -14.86 -12.92
N ALA A 116 3.28 -15.32 -14.17
CA ALA A 116 2.11 -15.17 -15.01
C ALA A 116 0.93 -16.02 -14.49
N PRO A 117 -0.32 -15.54 -14.64
CA PRO A 117 -1.49 -16.33 -14.32
C PRO A 117 -1.52 -17.65 -15.11
N PRO A 118 -2.10 -18.74 -14.55
CA PRO A 118 -2.27 -20.00 -15.28
C PRO A 118 -3.03 -19.79 -16.60
N GLY A 119 -2.57 -20.44 -17.68
CA GLY A 119 -3.24 -20.39 -18.99
C GLY A 119 -2.81 -19.24 -19.92
N THR A 120 -1.83 -18.42 -19.54
CA THR A 120 -1.25 -17.35 -20.38
C THR A 120 -0.19 -17.84 -21.38
N GLY A 121 -0.04 -19.16 -21.55
CA GLY A 121 0.87 -19.78 -22.52
C GLY A 121 0.11 -20.67 -23.51
N HIS A 122 0.34 -20.47 -24.81
CA HIS A 122 -0.08 -21.42 -25.83
C HIS A 122 0.89 -22.61 -25.85
N GLY A 123 0.38 -23.82 -25.62
CA GLY A 123 1.14 -25.08 -25.81
C GLY A 123 1.85 -25.61 -24.56
N GLU A 124 2.17 -26.91 -24.63
CA GLU A 124 2.69 -27.82 -23.58
C GLU A 124 3.48 -27.16 -22.45
N ALA A 125 3.07 -27.45 -21.21
CA ALA A 125 3.42 -26.75 -19.97
C ALA A 125 4.90 -26.29 -19.87
N PRO A 126 5.19 -25.00 -20.06
CA PRO A 126 6.48 -24.43 -19.75
C PRO A 126 6.49 -23.90 -18.31
N ALA A 127 7.70 -23.65 -17.77
CA ALA A 127 7.88 -22.85 -16.55
C ALA A 127 6.98 -21.61 -16.62
N ARG A 128 6.25 -21.29 -15.52
CA ARG A 128 5.41 -20.08 -15.47
C ARG A 128 6.27 -18.89 -15.93
N GLY A 129 5.94 -18.33 -17.08
CA GLY A 129 6.57 -17.09 -17.56
C GLY A 129 6.32 -15.97 -16.54
N THR A 130 6.97 -14.84 -16.72
CA THR A 130 6.72 -13.66 -15.90
C THR A 130 6.09 -12.55 -16.72
N VAL A 131 5.12 -11.84 -16.13
CA VAL A 131 4.56 -10.61 -16.70
C VAL A 131 5.06 -9.40 -15.91
N PRO A 132 5.11 -8.20 -16.50
CA PRO A 132 5.31 -6.97 -15.73
C PRO A 132 4.20 -6.78 -14.68
N ALA A 133 4.56 -6.33 -13.48
CA ALA A 133 3.60 -5.93 -12.46
C ALA A 133 2.68 -4.81 -12.96
N ARG A 134 3.15 -3.96 -13.88
CA ARG A 134 2.36 -2.94 -14.57
C ARG A 134 1.03 -3.46 -15.10
N ASP A 135 0.98 -4.67 -15.65
CA ASP A 135 -0.26 -5.21 -16.23
C ASP A 135 -1.30 -5.49 -15.14
N LEU A 136 -0.85 -6.00 -13.98
CA LEU A 136 -1.69 -6.18 -12.79
C LEU A 136 -2.14 -4.83 -12.22
N LEU A 137 -1.26 -3.83 -12.23
CA LEU A 137 -1.57 -2.48 -11.76
C LEU A 137 -2.59 -1.76 -12.65
N ILE A 138 -2.53 -1.96 -13.97
CA ILE A 138 -3.55 -1.43 -14.88
C ILE A 138 -4.90 -2.09 -14.60
N GLU A 139 -4.90 -3.41 -14.44
CA GLU A 139 -6.13 -4.16 -14.21
C GLU A 139 -6.77 -3.81 -12.85
N ILE A 140 -5.98 -3.61 -11.79
CA ILE A 140 -6.53 -3.20 -10.49
C ILE A 140 -7.14 -1.78 -10.54
N VAL A 141 -6.57 -0.85 -11.31
CA VAL A 141 -7.15 0.49 -11.52
C VAL A 141 -8.46 0.38 -12.30
N ARG A 142 -8.53 -0.46 -13.33
CA ARG A 142 -9.75 -0.73 -14.08
C ARG A 142 -10.85 -1.31 -13.19
N LEU A 143 -10.52 -2.27 -12.34
CA LEU A 143 -11.46 -2.87 -11.37
C LEU A 143 -11.92 -1.85 -10.33
N ALA A 144 -11.03 -0.98 -9.85
CA ALA A 144 -11.42 0.07 -8.91
C ALA A 144 -12.45 1.03 -9.53
N ARG A 145 -12.24 1.43 -10.79
CA ARG A 145 -13.20 2.23 -11.56
C ARG A 145 -14.56 1.55 -11.67
N GLN A 146 -14.57 0.26 -11.99
CA GLN A 146 -15.82 -0.51 -12.02
C GLN A 146 -16.51 -0.52 -10.65
N GLY A 147 -15.75 -0.70 -9.58
CA GLY A 147 -16.27 -0.71 -8.23
C GLY A 147 -16.85 0.63 -7.78
N LEU A 148 -16.24 1.75 -8.17
CA LEU A 148 -16.78 3.10 -7.93
C LEU A 148 -18.09 3.31 -8.70
N ASN A 149 -18.14 2.88 -9.96
CA ASN A 149 -19.37 2.93 -10.76
C ASN A 149 -20.50 2.08 -10.15
N ASN A 150 -20.18 0.87 -9.67
CA ASN A 150 -21.16 -0.02 -9.02
C ASN A 150 -21.71 0.57 -7.72
N GLN A 151 -20.93 1.43 -7.05
CA GLN A 151 -21.36 2.15 -5.84
C GLN A 151 -22.22 3.38 -6.15
N GLY A 152 -22.42 3.73 -7.43
CA GLY A 152 -23.16 4.93 -7.83
C GLY A 152 -22.38 6.23 -7.68
N CYS A 153 -21.04 6.15 -7.63
CA CYS A 153 -20.14 7.31 -7.52
C CYS A 153 -19.17 7.39 -8.71
N PRO A 154 -19.66 7.44 -9.97
CA PRO A 154 -18.79 7.45 -11.15
C PRO A 154 -17.82 8.63 -11.17
N GLU A 155 -18.19 9.79 -10.62
CA GLU A 155 -17.36 11.00 -10.52
C GLU A 155 -16.08 10.79 -9.71
N GLU A 156 -16.09 9.90 -8.71
CA GLU A 156 -14.87 9.61 -7.94
C GLU A 156 -13.81 8.87 -8.76
N SER A 157 -14.21 8.29 -9.90
CA SER A 157 -13.28 7.66 -10.83
C SER A 157 -12.31 8.64 -11.48
N ASP A 158 -12.61 9.94 -11.46
CA ASP A 158 -11.72 10.98 -11.97
C ASP A 158 -10.43 11.05 -11.13
N HIS A 159 -10.51 10.72 -9.84
CA HIS A 159 -9.32 10.62 -8.98
C HIS A 159 -8.36 9.49 -9.38
N LEU A 160 -8.79 8.54 -10.22
CA LEU A 160 -7.90 7.49 -10.75
C LEU A 160 -7.07 7.95 -11.95
N ALA A 161 -7.38 9.11 -12.57
CA ALA A 161 -6.72 9.58 -13.78
C ALA A 161 -5.21 9.75 -13.62
N LEU A 162 -4.72 10.11 -12.42
CA LEU A 162 -3.29 10.17 -12.14
C LEU A 162 -2.62 8.80 -12.29
N LEU A 163 -3.26 7.73 -11.82
CA LEU A 163 -2.75 6.37 -11.94
C LEU A 163 -2.75 5.92 -13.40
N ASP A 164 -3.81 6.24 -14.16
CA ASP A 164 -3.87 5.94 -15.60
C ASP A 164 -2.71 6.60 -16.37
N ARG A 165 -2.45 7.89 -16.13
CA ARG A 165 -1.35 8.62 -16.79
C ARG A 165 0.00 8.00 -16.45
N ARG A 166 0.28 7.79 -15.16
CA ARG A 166 1.54 7.21 -14.68
C ARG A 166 1.77 5.80 -15.20
N LEU A 167 0.75 4.94 -15.13
CA LEU A 167 0.83 3.60 -15.69
C LEU A 167 0.94 3.66 -17.21
N GLY A 168 0.27 4.59 -17.89
CA GLY A 168 0.39 4.87 -19.33
C GLY A 168 1.77 5.32 -19.79
N GLY A 169 2.65 5.71 -18.85
CA GLY A 169 4.03 6.13 -19.10
C GLY A 169 4.25 7.64 -18.92
N GLU A 170 3.18 8.43 -18.83
CA GLU A 170 3.26 9.86 -18.56
C GLU A 170 3.66 10.10 -17.10
N GLY A 171 4.81 10.71 -16.87
CA GLY A 171 5.35 10.95 -15.52
C GLY A 171 5.91 9.70 -14.82
N GLY A 172 5.53 8.50 -15.26
CA GLY A 172 6.10 7.21 -14.82
C GLY A 172 5.99 6.96 -13.31
N CYS A 173 6.90 6.13 -12.78
CA CYS A 173 7.03 5.92 -11.34
C CYS A 173 7.72 7.14 -10.70
N PRO A 174 7.13 7.77 -9.66
CA PRO A 174 7.72 8.95 -9.01
C PRO A 174 9.15 8.74 -8.55
N ALA A 175 9.45 7.58 -7.95
CA ALA A 175 10.80 7.26 -7.49
C ALA A 175 11.81 7.17 -8.65
N ALA A 176 11.41 6.62 -9.80
CA ALA A 176 12.28 6.53 -10.97
C ALA A 176 12.57 7.92 -11.57
N ARG A 177 11.54 8.79 -11.62
CA ARG A 177 11.72 10.18 -12.02
C ARG A 177 12.65 10.92 -11.07
N LEU A 178 12.42 10.79 -9.76
CA LEU A 178 13.25 11.43 -8.75
C LEU A 178 14.71 10.98 -8.83
N ALA A 179 14.96 9.70 -9.08
CA ALA A 179 16.30 9.16 -9.28
C ALA A 179 16.99 9.75 -10.53
N ALA A 180 16.25 9.96 -11.62
CA ALA A 180 16.78 10.64 -12.80
C ALA A 180 17.07 12.12 -12.54
N ASP A 181 16.15 12.82 -11.86
CA ASP A 181 16.30 14.23 -11.50
C ASP A 181 17.49 14.45 -10.54
N TRP A 182 17.71 13.50 -9.62
CA TRP A 182 18.86 13.47 -8.71
C TRP A 182 20.20 13.50 -9.43
N GLU A 183 20.35 12.65 -10.45
CA GLU A 183 21.57 12.58 -11.27
C GLU A 183 21.70 13.72 -12.28
N GLY A 184 20.57 14.33 -12.69
CA GLY A 184 20.53 15.43 -13.65
C GLY A 184 20.34 16.80 -12.99
N PRO A 185 19.17 17.45 -13.15
CA PRO A 185 18.93 18.85 -12.77
C PRO A 185 19.18 19.17 -11.29
N LEU A 186 19.00 18.21 -10.39
CA LEU A 186 19.27 18.41 -8.96
C LEU A 186 20.78 18.32 -8.64
N GLY A 187 21.59 17.72 -9.52
CA GLY A 187 23.04 17.66 -9.38
C GLY A 187 23.49 17.06 -8.05
N ARG A 188 22.81 16.01 -7.58
CA ARG A 188 23.04 15.35 -6.29
C ARG A 188 23.00 16.28 -5.08
N ASN A 189 22.22 17.35 -5.16
CA ASN A 189 22.06 18.31 -4.08
C ASN A 189 20.78 18.02 -3.27
N PRO A 190 20.88 17.63 -1.99
CA PRO A 190 19.71 17.32 -1.16
C PRO A 190 18.84 18.56 -0.85
N VAL A 191 19.42 19.76 -0.83
CA VAL A 191 18.64 21.00 -0.63
C VAL A 191 17.74 21.25 -1.83
N LYS A 192 18.27 21.12 -3.06
CA LYS A 192 17.46 21.23 -4.29
C LYS A 192 16.37 20.18 -4.36
N LEU A 193 16.63 18.98 -3.85
CA LEU A 193 15.62 17.93 -3.74
C LEU A 193 14.47 18.35 -2.83
N VAL A 194 14.78 18.85 -1.62
CA VAL A 194 13.75 19.33 -0.69
C VAL A 194 12.98 20.50 -1.30
N GLU A 195 13.65 21.45 -1.94
CA GLU A 195 13.01 22.57 -2.63
C GLU A 195 12.08 22.10 -3.75
N ALA A 196 12.52 21.15 -4.59
CA ALA A 196 11.73 20.61 -5.68
C ALA A 196 10.49 19.81 -5.21
N LEU A 197 10.58 19.16 -4.04
CA LEU A 197 9.47 18.43 -3.42
C LEU A 197 8.62 19.29 -2.50
N SER A 198 9.12 20.47 -2.10
CA SER A 198 8.36 21.42 -1.33
C SER A 198 7.24 21.93 -2.21
N GLN A 199 5.99 21.59 -1.87
CA GLN A 199 4.79 22.09 -2.53
C GLN A 199 4.55 23.56 -2.16
N ALA A 200 5.59 24.39 -2.25
CA ALA A 200 5.57 25.80 -1.86
C ALA A 200 4.62 26.65 -2.71
N ALA A 201 4.15 26.12 -3.85
CA ALA A 201 3.06 26.68 -4.64
C ALA A 201 1.77 25.89 -4.40
N LEU A 202 1.22 25.96 -3.19
CA LEU A 202 -0.21 25.73 -3.00
C LEU A 202 -0.93 26.96 -3.55
N GLU A 203 -1.21 26.99 -4.85
CA GLU A 203 -2.28 27.84 -5.37
C GLU A 203 -3.60 27.25 -4.85
N VAL A 204 -4.05 27.79 -3.72
CA VAL A 204 -5.41 27.56 -3.22
C VAL A 204 -6.33 28.31 -4.17
N ALA A 205 -6.93 27.58 -5.11
CA ALA A 205 -8.01 28.06 -5.97
C ALA A 205 -9.30 28.28 -5.16
#